data_AF-A0A2K8NUD1-F1
#
_entry.id   AF-A0A2K8NUD1-F1
#
_cell.length_a   1.000
_cell.length_b   1.000
_cell.length_c   1.000
_cell.angle_alpha   90.00
_cell.angle_beta   90.00
_cell.angle_gamma   90.00
#
_symmetry.space_group_name_H-M   'P 1'
#
loop_
_entity.id
_entity.type
_entity.pdbx_description
1 polymer ?
#
loop_
_entity_poly.entity_id
_entity_poly.type
_entity_poly.pdbx_seq_one_letter_code
_entity_poly.pdbx_strand_id
1 'polypeptide(L)'
;MNNLLNLPNWTTTDQKYLFHVKPWWDKYLTKLLKKQNTWLRKFNQNPQLYFVKGTNYDLEDLAILFKNSHRYFEFYQQKMRQILNQPRVYRKFQKWTLQVGSLAGFLNGLKTLTTFYAYLAEEAVPQKRMALLKMVNGQMTTLWKRYQREALSLIPEDYKDYFQKLFAQVSQDSQTLFNPSLVLNQALKDLQKLSQKQKISPQLETNFQVMTLLFGGFTNAFLQFQARCLASLHDF
;
A
#
# COMPACT_ATOMS: atom_id res chain seq x y z
N MET A 1 3.91 -11.80 -0.94
CA MET A 1 3.04 -10.87 -0.19
C MET A 1 3.67 -10.18 1.02
N ASN A 2 4.63 -10.78 1.75
CA ASN A 2 5.20 -10.18 2.97
C ASN A 2 5.84 -8.79 2.78
N ASN A 3 6.43 -8.48 1.62
CA ASN A 3 7.20 -7.24 1.50
C ASN A 3 6.37 -5.95 1.36
N LEU A 4 5.09 -6.00 0.99
CA LEU A 4 4.25 -4.78 0.98
C LEU A 4 3.98 -4.26 2.41
N LEU A 5 4.06 -5.15 3.39
CA LEU A 5 3.88 -4.86 4.80
C LEU A 5 5.21 -4.65 5.53
N ASN A 6 6.33 -4.81 4.85
CA ASN A 6 7.62 -4.43 5.39
C ASN A 6 7.78 -2.93 5.19
N LEU A 7 7.49 -2.17 6.25
CA LEU A 7 7.77 -0.75 6.21
C LEU A 7 9.29 -0.53 6.21
N PRO A 8 9.75 0.52 5.51
CA PRO A 8 11.11 0.99 5.65
C PRO A 8 11.33 1.55 7.07
N ASN A 9 12.56 1.44 7.56
CA ASN A 9 12.94 2.02 8.84
C ASN A 9 12.78 3.55 8.80
N TRP A 10 12.17 4.09 9.84
CA TRP A 10 12.09 5.53 10.09
C TRP A 10 13.37 5.98 10.80
N THR A 11 14.08 6.93 10.22
CA THR A 11 15.40 7.40 10.66
C THR A 11 15.35 8.85 11.14
N THR A 12 16.41 9.30 11.82
CA THR A 12 16.59 10.70 12.21
C THR A 12 16.65 11.64 11.00
N THR A 13 17.17 11.16 9.87
CA THR A 13 17.13 11.90 8.60
C THR A 13 15.69 12.11 8.12
N ASP A 14 14.83 11.09 8.20
CA ASP A 14 13.42 11.24 7.78
C ASP A 14 12.69 12.27 8.64
N GLN A 15 12.95 12.21 9.94
CA GLN A 15 12.45 13.16 10.93
C GLN A 15 12.88 14.59 10.57
N LYS A 16 14.17 14.79 10.29
CA LYS A 16 14.71 16.09 9.89
C LYS A 16 13.98 16.65 8.68
N TYR A 17 13.60 15.85 7.69
CA TYR A 17 12.98 16.38 6.47
C TYR A 17 11.45 16.39 6.48
N LEU A 18 10.81 15.88 7.54
CA LEU A 18 9.36 15.88 7.67
C LEU A 18 8.74 17.28 7.71
N PHE A 19 9.44 18.30 8.25
CA PHE A 19 8.89 19.65 8.35
C PHE A 19 8.61 20.29 6.97
N HIS A 20 9.25 19.80 5.90
CA HIS A 20 8.96 20.20 4.52
C HIS A 20 7.65 19.60 3.99
N VAL A 21 7.07 18.63 4.70
CA VAL A 21 5.79 18.00 4.36
C VAL A 21 4.66 18.75 5.06
N LYS A 22 3.82 19.45 4.28
CA LYS A 22 2.64 20.15 4.81
C LYS A 22 1.77 19.21 5.69
N PRO A 23 1.35 19.61 6.90
CA PRO A 23 0.79 18.72 7.93
C PRO A 23 -0.63 18.18 7.64
N TRP A 24 -1.17 18.33 6.43
CA TRP A 24 -2.48 17.79 6.05
C TRP A 24 -2.56 16.26 6.17
N TRP A 25 -1.39 15.60 6.19
CA TRP A 25 -1.25 14.15 6.28
C TRP A 25 -1.69 13.59 7.64
N ASP A 26 -1.55 14.34 8.74
CA ASP A 26 -1.92 13.89 10.09
C ASP A 26 -3.40 13.51 10.17
N LYS A 27 -4.29 14.39 9.69
CA LYS A 27 -5.75 14.12 9.69
C LYS A 27 -6.10 12.85 8.92
N TYR A 28 -5.38 12.55 7.84
CA TYR A 28 -5.61 11.34 7.05
C TYR A 28 -5.06 10.10 7.75
N LEU A 29 -3.85 10.18 8.29
CA LEU A 29 -3.22 9.14 9.09
C LEU A 29 -4.11 8.74 10.28
N THR A 30 -4.59 9.73 11.04
CA THR A 30 -5.53 9.54 12.15
C THR A 30 -6.77 8.75 11.71
N LYS A 31 -7.32 9.03 10.52
CA LYS A 31 -8.46 8.28 9.96
C LYS A 31 -8.09 6.83 9.62
N LEU A 32 -6.89 6.58 9.08
CA LEU A 32 -6.41 5.22 8.81
C LEU A 32 -6.23 4.42 10.11
N LEU A 33 -5.62 5.02 11.13
CA LEU A 33 -5.39 4.36 12.42
C LEU A 33 -6.70 4.06 13.16
N LYS A 34 -7.68 4.98 13.11
CA LYS A 34 -9.04 4.71 13.63
C LYS A 34 -9.67 3.48 13.00
N LYS A 35 -9.51 3.28 11.69
CA LYS A 35 -10.02 2.08 10.99
C LYS A 35 -9.31 0.81 11.46
N GLN A 36 -8.00 0.86 11.69
CA GLN A 36 -7.25 -0.29 12.23
C GLN A 36 -7.66 -0.62 13.66
N ASN A 37 -7.86 0.40 14.49
CA ASN A 37 -8.34 0.25 15.88
C ASN A 37 -9.70 -0.43 15.95
N THR A 38 -10.59 -0.20 14.98
CA THR A 38 -11.85 -0.94 14.88
C THR A 38 -11.63 -2.44 14.71
N TRP A 39 -10.66 -2.85 13.89
CA TRP A 39 -10.34 -4.26 13.70
C TRP A 39 -9.67 -4.89 14.92
N LEU A 40 -8.75 -4.18 15.57
CA LEU A 40 -8.13 -4.65 16.82
C LEU A 40 -9.20 -5.00 17.86
N ARG A 41 -10.18 -4.11 18.06
CA ARG A 41 -11.31 -4.37 18.97
C ARG A 41 -12.14 -5.58 18.57
N LYS A 42 -12.38 -5.79 17.27
CA LYS A 42 -13.10 -6.99 16.77
C LYS A 42 -12.36 -8.30 17.05
N PHE A 43 -11.05 -8.24 17.26
CA PHE A 43 -10.22 -9.38 17.65
C PHE A 43 -9.88 -9.37 19.15
N ASN A 44 -10.65 -8.63 19.97
CA ASN A 44 -10.46 -8.47 21.40
C ASN A 44 -9.04 -8.02 21.79
N GLN A 45 -8.37 -7.25 20.92
CA GLN A 45 -7.07 -6.64 21.19
C GLN A 45 -7.28 -5.23 21.75
N ASN A 46 -6.42 -4.83 22.69
CA ASN A 46 -6.36 -3.44 23.15
C ASN A 46 -5.65 -2.56 22.10
N PRO A 47 -6.33 -1.59 21.47
CA PRO A 47 -5.72 -0.76 20.44
C PRO A 47 -4.54 0.08 20.93
N GLN A 48 -4.49 0.42 22.22
CA GLN A 48 -3.40 1.23 22.80
C GLN A 48 -2.04 0.50 22.77
N LEU A 49 -2.04 -0.82 22.64
CA LEU A 49 -0.81 -1.62 22.46
C LEU A 49 -0.20 -1.47 21.06
N TYR A 50 -0.96 -0.89 20.11
CA TYR A 50 -0.55 -0.73 18.72
C TYR A 50 -0.53 0.76 18.35
N PHE A 51 -1.62 1.48 18.52
CA PHE A 51 -1.71 2.86 18.08
C PHE A 51 -2.18 3.74 19.24
N VAL A 52 -1.25 4.53 19.78
CA VAL A 52 -1.58 5.58 20.76
C VAL A 52 -2.39 6.66 20.03
N LYS A 53 -3.45 7.16 20.67
CA LYS A 53 -4.24 8.28 20.15
C LYS A 53 -3.42 9.56 20.18
N GLY A 54 -3.28 10.22 19.04
CA GLY A 54 -2.85 11.61 18.95
C GLY A 54 -3.28 12.22 17.63
N THR A 55 -3.81 13.44 17.69
CA THR A 55 -3.62 14.44 16.62
C THR A 55 -2.39 15.25 17.03
N ASN A 56 -1.59 15.74 16.07
CA ASN A 56 -0.30 16.41 16.30
C ASN A 56 0.85 15.43 16.64
N TYR A 57 1.16 14.52 15.70
CA TYR A 57 2.34 13.65 15.80
C TYR A 57 3.62 14.50 15.85
N ASP A 58 4.43 14.33 16.89
CA ASP A 58 5.78 14.86 16.97
C ASP A 58 6.84 13.89 16.40
N LEU A 59 8.12 14.22 16.60
CA LEU A 59 9.27 13.46 16.09
C LEU A 59 9.34 12.04 16.66
N GLU A 60 9.04 11.87 17.95
CA GLU A 60 9.11 10.58 18.65
C GLU A 60 7.89 9.73 18.33
N ASP A 61 6.72 10.38 18.19
CA ASP A 61 5.47 9.71 17.87
C ASP A 61 5.52 8.95 16.54
N LEU A 62 6.21 9.47 15.52
CA LEU A 62 6.31 8.82 14.21
C LEU A 62 7.25 7.60 14.20
N ALA A 63 8.37 7.66 14.91
CA ALA A 63 9.24 6.49 15.05
C ALA A 63 8.50 5.35 15.76
N ILE A 64 7.78 5.67 16.83
CA ILE A 64 6.92 4.74 17.55
C ILE A 64 5.80 4.22 16.65
N LEU A 65 5.18 5.07 15.84
CA LEU A 65 4.13 4.69 14.90
C LEU A 65 4.61 3.68 13.86
N PHE A 66 5.78 3.89 13.25
CA PHE A 66 6.34 2.95 12.28
C PHE A 66 6.62 1.59 12.94
N LYS A 67 7.25 1.59 14.12
CA LYS A 67 7.50 0.37 14.91
C LYS A 67 6.20 -0.37 15.26
N ASN A 68 5.18 0.35 15.71
CA ASN A 68 3.92 -0.29 16.07
C ASN A 68 3.10 -0.71 14.84
N SER A 69 3.27 -0.04 13.71
CA SER A 69 2.67 -0.48 12.44
C SER A 69 3.26 -1.82 11.99
N HIS A 70 4.57 -2.07 12.22
CA HIS A 70 5.14 -3.40 12.01
C HIS A 70 4.47 -4.46 12.88
N ARG A 71 4.34 -4.22 14.19
CA ARG A 71 3.63 -5.13 15.12
C ARG A 71 2.19 -5.38 14.68
N TYR A 72 1.51 -4.34 14.21
CA TYR A 72 0.16 -4.45 13.67
C TYR A 72 0.09 -5.32 12.41
N PHE A 73 1.08 -5.18 11.52
CA PHE A 73 1.16 -5.99 10.30
C PHE A 73 1.49 -7.45 10.59
N GLU A 74 2.33 -7.73 11.58
CA GLU A 74 2.57 -9.09 12.09
C GLU A 74 1.27 -9.71 12.64
N PHE A 75 0.55 -8.96 13.47
CA PHE A 75 -0.78 -9.36 13.96
C PHE A 75 -1.75 -9.66 12.81
N TYR A 76 -1.83 -8.78 11.82
CA TYR A 76 -2.65 -8.99 10.62
C TYR A 76 -2.25 -10.28 9.89
N GLN A 77 -0.95 -10.48 9.61
CA GLN A 77 -0.47 -11.67 8.92
C GLN A 77 -0.82 -12.95 9.70
N GLN A 78 -0.65 -12.96 11.02
CA GLN A 78 -1.00 -14.09 11.87
C GLN A 78 -2.49 -14.43 11.77
N LYS A 79 -3.38 -13.42 11.87
CA LYS A 79 -4.83 -13.63 11.77
C LYS A 79 -5.25 -14.03 10.36
N MET A 80 -4.65 -13.45 9.33
CA MET A 80 -4.96 -13.81 7.96
C MET A 80 -4.61 -15.26 7.65
N ARG A 81 -3.49 -15.81 8.15
CA ARG A 81 -3.18 -17.25 8.00
C ARG A 81 -4.31 -18.15 8.50
N GLN A 82 -5.01 -17.76 9.57
CA GLN A 82 -6.15 -18.52 10.10
C GLN A 82 -7.42 -18.33 9.23
N ILE A 83 -7.68 -17.10 8.78
CA ILE A 83 -8.87 -16.74 8.00
C ILE A 83 -8.83 -17.33 6.59
N LEU A 84 -7.66 -17.40 5.97
CA LEU A 84 -7.50 -17.83 4.58
C LEU A 84 -7.89 -19.28 4.34
N ASN A 85 -7.87 -20.13 5.38
CA ASN A 85 -8.31 -21.52 5.27
C ASN A 85 -9.83 -21.66 5.08
N GLN A 86 -10.59 -20.55 5.16
CA GLN A 86 -12.05 -20.55 5.04
C GLN A 86 -12.51 -19.44 4.08
N PRO A 87 -12.55 -19.69 2.75
CA PRO A 87 -12.93 -18.70 1.73
C PRO A 87 -14.23 -17.94 2.02
N ARG A 88 -15.24 -18.62 2.58
CA ARG A 88 -16.53 -18.00 2.95
C ARG A 88 -16.37 -16.95 4.07
N VAL A 89 -15.47 -17.19 5.00
CA VAL A 89 -15.17 -16.28 6.12
C VAL A 89 -14.38 -15.08 5.62
N TYR A 90 -13.45 -15.27 4.69
CA TYR A 90 -12.61 -14.19 4.15
C TYR A 90 -13.41 -13.00 3.59
N ARG A 91 -14.59 -13.23 3.00
CA ARG A 91 -15.46 -12.15 2.48
C ARG A 91 -15.73 -11.05 3.51
N LYS A 92 -15.79 -11.39 4.80
CA LYS A 92 -15.99 -10.42 5.91
C LYS A 92 -14.75 -9.56 6.18
N PHE A 93 -13.57 -9.98 5.70
CA PHE A 93 -12.26 -9.36 5.97
C PHE A 93 -11.63 -8.69 4.74
N GLN A 94 -12.30 -8.66 3.59
CA GLN A 94 -11.84 -7.93 2.40
C GLN A 94 -11.60 -6.44 2.70
N LYS A 95 -12.54 -5.80 3.41
CA LYS A 95 -12.41 -4.41 3.86
C LYS A 95 -11.20 -4.21 4.79
N TRP A 96 -10.90 -5.19 5.64
CA TRP A 96 -9.72 -5.12 6.51
C TRP A 96 -8.44 -5.14 5.67
N THR A 97 -8.33 -6.07 4.73
CA THR A 97 -7.19 -6.23 3.81
C THR A 97 -6.89 -4.93 3.06
N LEU A 98 -7.92 -4.30 2.48
CA LEU A 98 -7.80 -3.00 1.81
C LEU A 98 -7.29 -1.91 2.76
N GLN A 99 -7.81 -1.88 4.00
CA GLN A 99 -7.42 -0.88 5.00
C GLN A 99 -5.98 -1.07 5.49
N VAL A 100 -5.52 -2.31 5.66
CA VAL A 100 -4.12 -2.61 6.00
C VAL A 100 -3.20 -2.16 4.86
N GLY A 101 -3.55 -2.50 3.62
CA GLY A 101 -2.82 -2.02 2.44
C GLY A 101 -2.76 -0.49 2.41
N SER A 102 -3.87 0.18 2.68
CA SER A 102 -3.93 1.65 2.70
C SER A 102 -3.01 2.27 3.76
N LEU A 103 -2.90 1.67 4.95
CA LEU A 103 -1.96 2.14 5.97
C LEU A 103 -0.52 1.96 5.50
N ALA A 104 -0.17 0.79 4.97
CA ALA A 104 1.17 0.52 4.46
C ALA A 104 1.57 1.47 3.31
N GLY A 105 0.65 1.71 2.38
CA GLY A 105 0.84 2.64 1.26
C GLY A 105 1.05 4.07 1.72
N PHE A 106 0.26 4.53 2.69
CA PHE A 106 0.41 5.86 3.25
C PHE A 106 1.77 6.06 3.96
N LEU A 107 2.19 5.12 4.81
CA LEU A 107 3.46 5.20 5.53
C LEU A 107 4.66 5.15 4.59
N ASN A 108 4.60 4.32 3.55
CA ASN A 108 5.61 4.34 2.48
C ASN A 108 5.59 5.67 1.72
N GLY A 109 4.42 6.28 1.53
CA GLY A 109 4.29 7.58 0.90
C GLY A 109 5.02 8.67 1.69
N LEU A 110 4.83 8.68 3.01
CA LEU A 110 5.52 9.59 3.91
C LEU A 110 7.04 9.42 3.85
N LYS A 111 7.53 8.17 3.94
CA LYS A 111 8.97 7.86 3.82
C LYS A 111 9.55 8.31 2.48
N THR A 112 8.84 8.09 1.38
CA THR A 112 9.31 8.46 0.04
C THR A 112 9.52 9.96 -0.05
N LEU A 113 8.63 10.73 0.56
CA LEU A 113 8.70 12.17 0.53
C LEU A 113 9.80 12.74 1.42
N THR A 114 10.03 12.17 2.60
CA THR A 114 11.19 12.56 3.44
C THR A 114 12.50 12.22 2.75
N THR A 115 12.56 11.08 2.05
CA THR A 115 13.72 10.70 1.21
C THR A 115 13.92 11.68 0.06
N PHE A 116 12.84 12.12 -0.59
CA PHE A 116 12.90 13.13 -1.64
C PHE A 116 13.44 14.47 -1.13
N TYR A 117 12.97 14.95 0.02
CA TYR A 117 13.49 16.20 0.60
C TYR A 117 14.93 16.08 1.09
N ALA A 118 15.34 14.91 1.57
CA ALA A 118 16.75 14.64 1.85
C ALA A 118 17.60 14.74 0.58
N TYR A 119 17.14 14.12 -0.51
CA TYR A 119 17.78 14.19 -1.82
C TYR A 119 17.90 15.64 -2.34
N LEU A 120 16.86 16.46 -2.18
CA LEU A 120 16.90 17.88 -2.56
C LEU A 120 17.88 18.73 -1.74
N ALA A 121 18.25 18.29 -0.53
CA ALA A 121 19.20 19.01 0.31
C ALA A 121 20.66 18.72 -0.08
N GLU A 122 20.90 17.60 -0.76
CA GLU A 122 22.24 17.14 -1.17
C GLU A 122 22.54 17.49 -2.64
N GLU A 123 21.51 17.56 -3.48
CA GLU A 123 21.66 17.83 -4.92
C GLU A 123 20.84 19.03 -5.39
N ALA A 124 21.42 19.85 -6.27
CA ALA A 124 20.69 20.88 -6.98
C ALA A 124 19.80 20.24 -8.05
N VAL A 125 18.49 20.18 -7.78
CA VAL A 125 17.50 19.56 -8.68
C VAL A 125 16.65 20.65 -9.36
N PRO A 126 16.83 20.91 -10.66
CA PRO A 126 16.09 21.95 -11.38
C PRO A 126 14.60 21.61 -11.52
N GLN A 127 14.26 20.34 -11.75
CA GLN A 127 12.89 19.89 -11.98
C GLN A 127 12.39 19.02 -10.81
N LYS A 128 12.07 19.67 -9.69
CA LYS A 128 11.67 18.99 -8.44
C LYS A 128 10.46 18.08 -8.63
N ARG A 129 9.45 18.54 -9.37
CA ARG A 129 8.26 17.75 -9.67
C ARG A 129 8.60 16.47 -10.44
N MET A 130 9.44 16.58 -11.47
CA MET A 130 9.87 15.45 -12.30
C MET A 130 10.73 14.46 -11.50
N ALA A 131 11.60 14.97 -10.62
CA ALA A 131 12.41 14.14 -9.74
C ALA A 131 11.55 13.32 -8.75
N LEU A 132 10.57 13.96 -8.09
CA LEU A 132 9.63 13.24 -7.23
C LEU A 132 8.83 12.20 -8.02
N LEU A 133 8.34 12.58 -9.21
CA LEU A 133 7.57 11.68 -10.05
C LEU A 133 8.38 10.44 -10.46
N LYS A 134 9.65 10.63 -10.86
CA LYS A 134 10.57 9.53 -11.18
C LYS A 134 10.79 8.60 -9.99
N MET A 135 11.01 9.15 -8.80
CA MET A 135 11.20 8.38 -7.57
C MET A 135 9.96 7.53 -7.24
N VAL A 136 8.79 8.15 -7.28
CA VAL A 136 7.49 7.52 -7.01
C VAL A 136 7.18 6.41 -8.03
N ASN A 137 7.35 6.70 -9.33
CA ASN A 137 7.09 5.74 -10.40
C ASN A 137 8.11 4.58 -10.40
N GLY A 138 9.36 4.83 -10.03
CA GLY A 138 10.39 3.80 -9.87
C GLY A 138 10.01 2.78 -8.78
N GLN A 139 9.56 3.27 -7.62
CA GLN A 139 9.08 2.41 -6.54
C GLN A 139 7.83 1.62 -6.97
N MET A 140 6.83 2.28 -7.56
CA MET A 140 5.60 1.62 -7.99
C MET A 140 5.84 0.60 -9.10
N THR A 141 6.75 0.86 -10.02
CA THR A 141 7.13 -0.10 -11.08
C THR A 141 7.75 -1.36 -10.47
N THR A 142 8.63 -1.19 -9.48
CA THR A 142 9.26 -2.32 -8.78
C THR A 142 8.21 -3.17 -8.05
N LEU A 143 7.29 -2.52 -7.33
CA LEU A 143 6.20 -3.21 -6.64
C LEU A 143 5.22 -3.88 -7.60
N TRP A 144 4.93 -3.25 -8.74
CA TRP A 144 4.05 -3.80 -9.77
C TRP A 144 4.64 -5.05 -10.43
N LYS A 145 5.91 -5.02 -10.84
CA LYS A 145 6.59 -6.19 -11.41
C LYS A 145 6.57 -7.37 -10.43
N ARG A 146 6.74 -7.09 -9.15
CA ARG A 146 6.63 -8.10 -8.10
C ARG A 146 5.20 -8.64 -7.98
N TYR A 147 4.21 -7.75 -7.92
CA TYR A 147 2.81 -8.14 -7.89
C TYR A 147 2.47 -9.03 -9.09
N GLN A 148 2.86 -8.65 -10.31
CA GLN A 148 2.62 -9.44 -11.53
C GLN A 148 3.19 -10.86 -11.39
N ARG A 149 4.44 -10.98 -10.92
CA ARG A 149 5.08 -12.29 -10.71
C ARG A 149 4.33 -13.14 -9.69
N GLU A 150 3.99 -12.56 -8.53
CA GLU A 150 3.25 -13.26 -7.48
C GLU A 150 1.83 -13.61 -7.95
N ALA A 151 1.16 -12.73 -8.71
CA ALA A 151 -0.16 -12.95 -9.30
C ALA A 151 -0.16 -14.13 -10.26
N LEU A 152 0.75 -14.11 -11.23
CA LEU A 152 0.86 -15.14 -12.25
C LEU A 152 1.26 -16.50 -11.65
N SER A 153 2.00 -16.52 -10.54
CA SER A 153 2.33 -17.77 -9.84
C SER A 153 1.10 -18.48 -9.23
N LEU A 154 0.01 -17.74 -8.98
CA LEU A 154 -1.25 -18.31 -8.48
C LEU A 154 -2.17 -18.76 -9.61
N ILE A 155 -1.97 -18.29 -10.84
CA ILE A 155 -2.89 -18.51 -11.96
C ILE A 155 -2.53 -19.81 -12.68
N PRO A 156 -3.52 -20.68 -13.00
CA PRO A 156 -3.25 -21.89 -13.78
C PRO A 156 -2.72 -21.56 -15.18
N GLU A 157 -1.89 -22.44 -15.74
CA GLU A 157 -1.17 -22.20 -17.00
C GLU A 157 -2.10 -21.75 -18.14
N ASP A 158 -3.25 -22.41 -18.29
CA ASP A 158 -4.26 -22.13 -19.33
C ASP A 158 -4.77 -20.67 -19.34
N TYR A 159 -4.61 -19.94 -18.23
CA TYR A 159 -5.05 -18.55 -18.11
C TYR A 159 -3.91 -17.55 -17.96
N LYS A 160 -2.64 -17.99 -17.83
CA LYS A 160 -1.51 -17.09 -17.58
C LYS A 160 -1.32 -16.07 -18.69
N ASP A 161 -1.38 -16.49 -19.95
CA ASP A 161 -1.22 -15.59 -21.11
C ASP A 161 -2.24 -14.44 -21.11
N TYR A 162 -3.49 -14.75 -20.76
CA TYR A 162 -4.54 -13.75 -20.64
C TYR A 162 -4.18 -12.71 -19.57
N PHE A 163 -3.81 -13.17 -18.37
CA PHE A 163 -3.47 -12.25 -17.27
C PHE A 163 -2.16 -11.51 -17.51
N GLN A 164 -1.18 -12.09 -18.21
CA GLN A 164 0.03 -11.39 -18.64
C GLN A 164 -0.33 -10.23 -19.57
N LYS A 165 -1.16 -10.47 -20.59
CA LYS A 165 -1.65 -9.43 -21.50
C LYS A 165 -2.43 -8.36 -20.75
N LEU A 166 -3.32 -8.76 -19.84
CA LEU A 166 -4.07 -7.84 -18.98
C LEU A 166 -3.13 -6.95 -18.14
N PHE A 167 -2.12 -7.54 -17.51
CA PHE A 167 -1.17 -6.79 -16.70
C PHE A 167 -0.23 -5.88 -17.51
N ALA A 168 -0.01 -6.19 -18.79
CA ALA A 168 0.75 -5.35 -19.71
C ALA A 168 -0.02 -4.11 -20.18
N GLN A 169 -1.34 -4.03 -19.97
CA GLN A 169 -2.16 -2.87 -20.37
C GLN A 169 -1.94 -1.64 -19.50
N VAL A 170 -1.23 -1.73 -18.38
CA VAL A 170 -0.97 -0.55 -17.55
C VAL A 170 0.05 0.35 -18.27
N SER A 171 -0.42 1.50 -18.74
CA SER A 171 0.44 2.50 -19.36
C SER A 171 1.42 3.10 -18.34
N GLN A 172 2.68 3.22 -18.75
CA GLN A 172 3.70 3.97 -18.02
C GLN A 172 3.99 5.24 -18.81
N ASP A 173 3.61 6.37 -18.23
CA ASP A 173 3.90 7.70 -18.76
C ASP A 173 4.84 8.41 -17.78
N SER A 174 5.91 8.99 -18.32
CA SER A 174 6.90 9.75 -17.54
C SER A 174 6.33 11.00 -16.89
N GLN A 175 5.17 11.50 -17.35
CA GLN A 175 4.56 12.75 -16.88
C GLN A 175 3.43 12.54 -15.85
N THR A 176 2.98 11.30 -15.67
CA THR A 176 1.88 10.98 -14.76
C THR A 176 2.23 9.87 -13.78
N LEU A 177 1.47 9.81 -12.68
CA LEU A 177 1.65 8.77 -11.67
C LEU A 177 1.23 7.41 -12.23
N PHE A 178 2.14 6.44 -12.16
CA PHE A 178 1.88 5.08 -12.59
C PHE A 178 0.79 4.42 -11.73
N ASN A 179 -0.37 4.15 -12.33
CA ASN A 179 -1.56 3.70 -11.62
C ASN A 179 -2.16 2.41 -12.19
N PRO A 180 -1.92 1.24 -11.55
CA PRO A 180 -2.47 -0.04 -12.00
C PRO A 180 -3.93 -0.32 -11.60
N SER A 181 -4.65 0.62 -10.96
CA SER A 181 -5.93 0.33 -10.30
C SER A 181 -7.01 -0.25 -11.23
N LEU A 182 -7.09 0.21 -12.48
CA LEU A 182 -8.08 -0.30 -13.44
C LEU A 182 -7.82 -1.78 -13.78
N VAL A 183 -6.55 -2.11 -14.02
CA VAL A 183 -6.11 -3.47 -14.31
C VAL A 183 -6.30 -4.40 -13.12
N LEU A 184 -6.03 -3.93 -11.89
CA LEU A 184 -6.30 -4.70 -10.67
C LEU A 184 -7.79 -5.04 -10.51
N ASN A 185 -8.66 -4.06 -10.76
CA ASN A 185 -10.11 -4.26 -10.69
C ASN A 185 -10.59 -5.24 -11.75
N GLN A 186 -10.04 -5.16 -12.96
CA GLN A 186 -10.37 -6.08 -14.03
C GLN A 186 -9.91 -7.50 -13.72
N ALA A 187 -8.67 -7.66 -13.22
CA ALA A 187 -8.13 -8.95 -12.82
C ALA A 187 -8.97 -9.64 -11.73
N LEU A 188 -9.43 -8.87 -10.73
CA LEU A 188 -10.36 -9.38 -9.71
C LEU A 188 -11.68 -9.87 -10.31
N LYS A 189 -12.28 -9.10 -11.23
CA LYS A 189 -13.55 -9.45 -11.89
C LYS A 189 -13.40 -10.73 -12.71
N ASP A 190 -12.32 -10.85 -13.48
CA ASP A 190 -12.14 -12.01 -14.36
C ASP A 190 -11.80 -13.26 -13.56
N LEU A 191 -11.02 -13.13 -12.48
CA LEU A 191 -10.80 -14.25 -11.57
C LEU A 191 -12.10 -14.70 -10.89
N GLN A 192 -12.96 -13.77 -10.48
CA GLN A 192 -14.27 -14.10 -9.90
C GLN A 192 -15.14 -14.87 -10.90
N LYS A 193 -15.15 -14.48 -12.19
CA LYS A 193 -15.86 -15.22 -13.25
C LYS A 193 -15.31 -16.64 -13.42
N LEU A 194 -13.99 -16.82 -13.39
CA LEU A 194 -13.37 -18.14 -13.47
C LEU A 194 -13.79 -19.03 -12.29
N SER A 195 -13.81 -18.48 -11.08
CA SER A 195 -14.27 -19.19 -9.88
C SER A 195 -15.75 -19.58 -9.96
N GLN A 196 -16.62 -18.66 -10.40
CA GLN A 196 -18.05 -18.93 -10.60
C GLN A 196 -18.29 -20.04 -11.63
N LYS A 197 -17.46 -20.10 -12.68
CA LYS A 197 -17.48 -21.16 -13.69
C LYS A 197 -16.71 -22.42 -13.26
N GLN A 198 -16.27 -22.50 -12.00
CA GLN A 198 -15.51 -23.63 -11.43
C GLN A 198 -14.22 -23.95 -12.19
N LYS A 199 -13.65 -22.98 -12.90
CA LYS A 199 -12.39 -23.11 -13.64
C LYS A 199 -11.16 -22.98 -12.74
N ILE A 200 -11.35 -22.45 -11.54
CA ILE A 200 -10.34 -22.33 -10.48
C ILE A 200 -10.99 -22.66 -9.13
N SER A 201 -10.17 -23.01 -8.14
CA SER A 201 -10.68 -23.26 -6.79
C SER A 201 -11.05 -21.96 -6.06
N PRO A 202 -12.05 -21.99 -5.14
CA PRO A 202 -12.35 -20.84 -4.28
C PRO A 202 -11.17 -20.38 -3.41
N GLN A 203 -10.26 -21.31 -3.09
CA GLN A 203 -9.05 -20.99 -2.33
C GLN A 203 -8.06 -20.16 -3.16
N LEU A 204 -7.88 -20.52 -4.43
CA LEU A 204 -7.06 -19.76 -5.38
C LEU A 204 -7.63 -18.34 -5.55
N GLU A 205 -8.95 -18.24 -5.76
CA GLU A 205 -9.65 -16.95 -5.83
C GLU A 205 -9.37 -16.11 -4.57
N THR A 206 -9.52 -16.71 -3.39
CA THR A 206 -9.29 -16.03 -2.10
C THR A 206 -7.85 -15.54 -1.97
N ASN A 207 -6.86 -16.38 -2.28
CA ASN A 207 -5.44 -16.01 -2.18
C ASN A 207 -5.10 -14.83 -3.11
N PHE A 208 -5.60 -14.88 -4.35
CA PHE A 208 -5.39 -13.79 -5.31
C PHE A 208 -6.12 -12.51 -4.90
N GLN A 209 -7.36 -12.62 -4.39
CA GLN A 209 -8.12 -11.48 -3.88
C GLN A 209 -7.37 -10.77 -2.76
N VAL A 210 -6.81 -11.51 -1.80
CA VAL A 210 -6.06 -10.94 -0.68
C VAL A 210 -4.88 -10.13 -1.19
N MET A 211 -4.10 -10.72 -2.08
CA MET A 211 -2.96 -10.05 -2.70
C MET A 211 -3.36 -8.75 -3.39
N THR A 212 -4.41 -8.84 -4.21
CA THR A 212 -4.82 -7.75 -5.08
C THR A 212 -5.50 -6.64 -4.31
N LEU A 213 -6.29 -6.95 -3.28
CA LEU A 213 -6.88 -5.96 -2.39
C LEU A 213 -5.82 -5.29 -1.51
N LEU A 214 -4.81 -6.04 -1.06
CA LEU A 214 -3.71 -5.48 -0.28
C LEU A 214 -2.89 -4.51 -1.13
N PHE A 215 -2.50 -4.94 -2.33
CA PHE A 215 -1.76 -4.11 -3.27
C PHE A 215 -2.58 -2.93 -3.80
N GLY A 216 -3.87 -3.12 -4.06
CA GLY A 216 -4.79 -2.04 -4.47
C GLY A 216 -4.99 -1.00 -3.37
N GLY A 217 -5.16 -1.43 -2.12
CA GLY A 217 -5.21 -0.54 -0.95
C GLY A 217 -3.93 0.27 -0.79
N PHE A 218 -2.76 -0.40 -0.91
CA PHE A 218 -1.44 0.23 -0.90
C PHE A 218 -1.33 1.30 -1.99
N THR A 219 -1.57 0.90 -3.24
CA THR A 219 -1.43 1.74 -4.43
C THR A 219 -2.29 2.99 -4.31
N ASN A 220 -3.56 2.83 -3.94
CA ASN A 220 -4.48 3.95 -3.85
C ASN A 220 -4.04 4.97 -2.77
N ALA A 221 -3.68 4.51 -1.57
CA ALA A 221 -3.25 5.42 -0.50
C ALA A 221 -1.89 6.08 -0.81
N PHE A 222 -0.94 5.31 -1.36
CA PHE A 222 0.37 5.81 -1.75
C PHE A 222 0.25 6.88 -2.85
N LEU A 223 -0.45 6.58 -3.95
CA LEU A 223 -0.60 7.52 -5.07
C LEU A 223 -1.42 8.76 -4.68
N GLN A 224 -2.47 8.61 -3.87
CA GLN A 224 -3.22 9.77 -3.36
C GLN A 224 -2.34 10.69 -2.51
N PHE A 225 -1.47 10.12 -1.69
CA PHE A 225 -0.50 10.90 -0.91
C PHE A 225 0.47 11.64 -1.83
N GLN A 226 1.07 10.94 -2.79
CA GLN A 226 2.04 11.54 -3.72
C GLN A 226 1.43 12.59 -4.64
N ALA A 227 0.20 12.38 -5.13
CA ALA A 227 -0.51 13.35 -5.97
C ALA A 227 -0.69 14.69 -5.25
N ARG A 228 -1.03 14.66 -3.96
CA ARG A 228 -1.15 15.88 -3.15
C ARG A 228 0.18 16.59 -2.96
N CYS A 229 1.27 15.82 -2.83
CA CYS A 229 2.61 16.38 -2.68
C CYS A 229 3.07 17.03 -3.99
N LEU A 230 2.91 16.33 -5.12
CA LEU A 230 3.20 16.87 -6.45
C LEU A 230 2.43 18.15 -6.74
N ALA A 231 1.15 18.24 -6.33
CA ALA A 231 0.35 19.45 -6.49
C ALA A 231 0.84 20.63 -5.63
N SER A 232 1.63 20.37 -4.59
CA SER A 232 2.20 21.39 -3.70
C SER A 232 3.62 21.82 -4.05
N LEU A 233 4.29 21.08 -4.96
CA LEU A 233 5.58 21.47 -5.51
C LEU A 233 5.33 22.49 -6.62
N HIS A 234 5.72 23.74 -6.39
CA HIS A 234 5.82 24.74 -7.45
C HIS A 234 7.19 24.55 -8.13
N ASP A 235 7.16 24.35 -9.44
CA ASP A 235 8.35 24.48 -10.27
C ASP A 235 8.61 25.99 -10.40
N PHE A 236 9.72 26.48 -9.83
CA PHE A 236 10.23 27.83 -10.05
C PHE A 236 11.27 27.76 -11.16
#